data_AF-A0A1G2UYL6-F1
#
_entry.id   AF-A0A1G2UYL6-F1
#
_cell.length_a   1.000
_cell.length_b   1.000
_cell.length_c   1.000
_cell.angle_alpha   90.00
_cell.angle_beta   90.00
_cell.angle_gamma   90.00
#
_symmetry.space_group_name_H-M   'P 1'
#
loop_
_entity.id
_entity.type
_entity.pdbx_description
1 polymer ?
#
loop_
_entity_poly.entity_id
_entity_poly.type
_entity_poly.pdbx_seq_one_letter_code
_entity_poly.pdbx_strand_id
1 'polypeptide(L)'
;MNTNMKVTTSLFLAISLLFIAVFGLTALDHSMSHQQSDCVVSIMTSAPCPTNLMSIVRHHLSAIQSFFNVTISTFIFSVILLIAVSMLALTYLFKFLFLRSQFITQRSRDYRFRFNLGKHKLISWLSLFELSPSI
;
A
#
# COMPACT_ATOMS: atom_id res chain seq x y z
N MET A 1 9.64 4.75 14.01
CA MET A 1 9.54 5.26 12.63
C MET A 1 9.49 6.78 12.71
N ASN A 2 10.61 7.43 12.39
CA ASN A 2 10.91 8.83 12.77
C ASN A 2 9.94 9.81 12.09
N THR A 3 9.32 10.72 12.85
CA THR A 3 8.30 11.68 12.37
C THR A 3 8.83 12.57 11.25
N ASN A 4 10.10 12.97 11.33
CA ASN A 4 10.77 13.76 10.29
C ASN A 4 10.82 13.05 8.93
N MET A 5 11.00 11.73 8.91
CA MET A 5 11.11 10.97 7.66
C MET A 5 9.78 10.92 6.90
N LYS A 6 8.66 10.88 7.62
CA LYS A 6 7.30 10.90 7.06
C LYS A 6 6.94 12.26 6.46
N VAL A 7 7.33 13.34 7.12
CA VAL A 7 7.12 14.70 6.63
C VAL A 7 7.91 14.93 5.35
N THR A 8 9.17 14.50 5.30
CA THR A 8 10.00 14.64 4.10
C THR A 8 9.46 13.82 2.92
N THR A 9 8.96 12.60 3.15
CA THR A 9 8.36 11.81 2.05
C THR A 9 7.05 12.41 1.57
N SER A 10 6.21 12.89 2.49
CA SER A 10 4.94 13.55 2.15
C SER A 10 5.18 14.83 1.35
N LEU A 11 6.17 15.64 1.72
CA LEU A 11 6.53 16.86 1.01
C LEU A 11 7.06 16.55 -0.39
N PHE A 12 7.94 15.55 -0.50
CA PHE A 12 8.51 15.15 -1.79
C PHE A 12 7.44 14.60 -2.74
N LEU A 13 6.48 13.82 -2.22
CA LEU A 13 5.33 13.33 -3.00
C LEU A 13 4.43 14.48 -3.46
N ALA A 14 4.11 15.42 -2.57
CA ALA A 14 3.28 16.58 -2.92
C ALA A 14 3.95 17.46 -4.00
N ILE A 15 5.25 17.72 -3.86
CA ILE A 15 6.03 18.47 -4.85
C ILE A 15 6.07 17.73 -6.19
N SER A 16 6.33 16.41 -6.19
CA SER A 16 6.38 15.61 -7.42
C SER A 16 5.03 15.62 -8.14
N LEU A 17 3.92 15.52 -7.41
CA LEU A 17 2.56 15.62 -7.97
C LEU A 17 2.31 17.00 -8.59
N LEU A 18 2.75 18.07 -7.93
CA LEU A 18 2.62 19.43 -8.42
C LEU A 18 3.47 19.66 -9.67
N PHE A 19 4.69 19.13 -9.71
CA PHE A 19 5.53 19.12 -10.91
C PHE A 19 4.88 18.34 -12.05
N ILE A 20 4.37 17.14 -11.81
CA ILE A 20 3.67 16.35 -12.84
C ILE A 20 2.42 17.09 -13.34
N ALA A 21 1.68 17.76 -12.46
CA ALA A 21 0.53 18.56 -12.85
C ALA A 21 0.93 19.76 -13.74
N VAL A 22 1.95 20.52 -13.35
CA VAL A 22 2.38 21.72 -14.10
C VAL A 22 3.09 21.34 -15.40
N PHE A 23 4.06 20.42 -15.36
CA PHE A 23 4.84 20.02 -16.52
C PHE A 23 4.09 19.06 -17.44
N GLY A 24 3.15 18.27 -16.91
CA GLY A 24 2.24 17.46 -17.72
C GLY A 24 1.40 18.33 -18.65
N LEU A 25 0.94 19.50 -18.18
CA LEU A 25 0.18 20.44 -19.00
C LEU A 25 1.04 21.05 -20.12
N THR A 26 2.30 21.39 -19.86
CA THR A 26 3.20 21.97 -20.87
C THR A 26 3.74 20.94 -21.87
N ALA A 27 3.91 19.68 -21.45
CA ALA A 27 4.38 18.61 -22.33
C ALA A 27 3.32 18.21 -23.37
N LEU A 28 2.03 18.32 -23.03
CA LEU A 28 0.94 18.14 -24.00
C LEU A 28 0.76 19.34 -24.95
N ASP A 29 1.20 20.54 -24.55
CA ASP A 29 1.08 21.76 -25.37
C ASP A 29 2.07 21.76 -26.56
N HIS A 30 3.28 21.20 -26.38
CA HIS A 30 4.29 21.18 -27.44
C HIS A 30 3.98 20.25 -28.62
N SER A 31 3.11 19.24 -28.47
CA SER A 31 2.69 18.37 -29.58
C SER A 31 1.57 18.97 -30.44
N MET A 32 0.97 20.09 -30.01
CA MET A 32 -0.16 20.74 -30.68
C MET A 32 0.25 21.79 -31.71
N SER A 33 1.55 22.06 -31.85
CA SER A 33 2.07 23.19 -32.66
C SER A 33 2.07 22.96 -34.17
N HIS A 34 1.77 21.75 -34.66
CA HIS A 34 1.89 21.41 -36.09
C HIS A 34 0.58 21.14 -36.83
N GLN A 35 -0.58 21.07 -36.17
CA GLN A 35 -1.87 20.97 -36.86
C GLN A 35 -2.98 21.58 -36.00
N GLN A 36 -3.46 22.75 -36.42
CA GLN A 36 -4.57 23.47 -35.79
C GLN A 36 -5.91 22.70 -35.85
N SER A 37 -5.95 21.58 -36.58
CA SER A 37 -7.09 20.66 -36.72
C SER A 37 -6.98 19.36 -35.91
N ASP A 38 -5.79 18.96 -35.46
CA ASP A 38 -5.52 17.63 -34.85
C ASP A 38 -5.17 17.71 -33.36
N CYS A 39 -5.74 18.66 -32.62
CA CYS A 39 -5.65 18.58 -31.16
C CYS A 39 -6.55 17.47 -30.62
N VAL A 40 -6.09 16.80 -29.56
CA VAL A 40 -6.83 15.72 -28.87
C VAL A 40 -8.24 16.18 -28.46
N VAL A 41 -8.38 17.46 -28.12
CA VAL A 41 -9.67 18.09 -27.78
C VAL A 41 -10.65 18.09 -28.96
N SER A 42 -10.18 18.42 -30.17
CA SER A 42 -10.98 18.41 -31.40
C SER A 42 -11.46 17.00 -31.73
N ILE A 43 -10.58 16.00 -31.58
CA ILE A 43 -10.90 14.59 -31.85
C ILE A 43 -11.93 14.04 -30.86
N MET A 44 -11.81 14.39 -29.57
CA MET A 44 -12.68 13.85 -28.52
C MET A 44 -14.01 14.57 -28.39
N THR A 45 -14.05 15.87 -28.67
CA THR A 45 -15.22 16.72 -28.33
C THR A 45 -15.78 17.48 -29.53
N SER A 46 -15.20 17.33 -30.72
CA SER A 46 -15.54 18.09 -31.93
C SER A 46 -15.45 19.62 -31.75
N ALA A 47 -14.72 20.08 -30.72
CA ALA A 47 -14.56 21.49 -30.39
C ALA A 47 -13.26 22.06 -31.00
N PRO A 48 -13.23 23.33 -31.43
CA PRO A 48 -12.04 23.94 -32.02
C PRO A 48 -10.87 23.97 -31.01
N CYS A 49 -9.66 23.74 -31.51
CA CYS A 49 -8.46 23.72 -30.69
C CYS A 49 -8.23 25.08 -30.00
N PRO A 50 -8.03 25.10 -28.67
CA PRO A 50 -7.82 26.34 -27.94
C PRO A 50 -6.51 26.99 -28.39
N THR A 51 -6.61 28.18 -29.00
CA THR A 51 -5.45 28.92 -29.54
C THR A 51 -4.75 29.80 -28.50
N ASN A 52 -5.40 30.04 -27.36
CA ASN A 52 -4.90 30.94 -26.32
C ASN A 52 -4.67 30.18 -25.00
N LEU A 53 -3.62 30.53 -24.26
CA LEU A 53 -3.31 29.94 -22.94
C LEU A 53 -4.51 30.00 -21.98
N MET A 54 -5.27 31.10 -22.01
CA MET A 54 -6.48 31.26 -21.21
C MET A 54 -7.58 30.24 -21.55
N SER A 55 -7.72 29.87 -22.83
CA SER A 55 -8.69 28.85 -23.27
C SER A 55 -8.25 27.43 -22.89
N ILE A 56 -6.95 27.14 -22.94
CA ILE A 56 -6.38 25.87 -22.49
C ILE A 56 -6.64 25.69 -20.99
N VAL A 57 -6.33 26.69 -20.17
CA VAL A 57 -6.55 26.66 -18.72
C VAL A 57 -8.03 26.45 -18.38
N ARG A 58 -8.95 27.14 -19.06
CA ARG A 58 -10.40 26.95 -18.85
C ARG A 58 -10.87 25.54 -19.22
N HIS A 59 -10.34 24.98 -20.31
CA HIS A 59 -10.71 23.63 -20.74
C HIS A 59 -10.22 22.57 -19.75
N HIS A 60 -8.98 22.71 -19.26
CA HIS A 60 -8.47 21.84 -18.19
C HIS A 60 -9.22 22.03 -16.86
N LEU A 61 -9.56 23.27 -16.48
CA LEU A 61 -10.33 23.52 -15.27
C LEU A 61 -11.73 22.89 -15.36
N SER A 62 -12.38 22.97 -16.52
CA SER A 62 -13.66 22.31 -16.79
C SER A 62 -13.54 20.78 -16.74
N ALA A 63 -12.47 20.20 -17.26
CA ALA A 63 -12.22 18.76 -17.21
C ALA A 63 -11.99 18.29 -15.76
N ILE A 64 -11.19 19.03 -15.00
CA ILE A 64 -10.95 18.80 -13.57
C ILE A 64 -12.27 18.90 -12.80
N GLN A 65 -13.05 19.96 -13.03
CA GLN A 65 -14.36 20.11 -12.41
C GLN A 65 -15.29 18.95 -12.76
N SER A 66 -15.34 18.52 -14.03
CA SER A 66 -16.16 17.36 -14.43
C SER A 66 -15.70 16.06 -13.77
N PHE A 67 -14.40 15.91 -13.51
CA PHE A 67 -13.85 14.73 -12.84
C PHE A 67 -14.19 14.71 -11.34
N PHE A 68 -14.14 15.88 -10.68
CA PHE A 68 -14.47 15.99 -9.26
C PHE A 68 -15.96 16.15 -8.97
N ASN A 69 -16.75 16.58 -9.96
CA ASN A 69 -18.20 16.73 -9.88
C ASN A 69 -18.94 15.43 -10.26
N VAL A 70 -18.24 14.29 -10.26
CA VAL A 70 -18.89 12.99 -10.41
C VAL A 70 -19.65 12.70 -9.12
N THR A 71 -20.98 12.74 -9.20
CA THR A 71 -21.86 12.25 -8.14
C THR A 71 -21.59 10.76 -7.97
N ILE A 72 -20.72 10.42 -7.00
CA ILE A 72 -20.44 9.02 -6.67
C ILE A 72 -21.77 8.40 -6.23
N SER A 73 -22.30 7.50 -7.05
CA SER A 73 -23.51 6.75 -6.69
C SER A 73 -23.28 6.11 -5.33
N THR A 74 -24.28 6.16 -4.46
CA THR A 74 -24.26 5.57 -3.11
C THR A 74 -23.79 4.10 -3.14
N PHE A 75 -24.07 3.39 -4.24
CA PHE A 75 -23.58 2.05 -4.51
C PHE A 75 -22.04 2.00 -4.60
N ILE A 76 -21.42 2.86 -5.41
CA ILE A 76 -19.97 2.89 -5.60
C ILE A 76 -19.28 3.27 -4.28
N PHE A 77 -19.82 4.25 -3.56
CA PHE A 77 -19.31 4.62 -2.24
C PHE A 77 -19.37 3.45 -1.25
N SER A 78 -20.49 2.71 -1.24
CA SER A 78 -20.66 1.53 -0.38
C SER A 78 -19.68 0.41 -0.73
N VAL A 79 -19.41 0.19 -2.02
CA VAL A 79 -18.41 -0.80 -2.47
C VAL A 79 -17.01 -0.39 -2.03
N ILE A 80 -16.62 0.88 -2.19
CA ILE A 80 -15.32 1.38 -1.75
C ILE A 80 -15.17 1.23 -0.23
N LEU A 81 -16.21 1.60 0.53
CA LEU A 81 -16.23 1.44 1.98
C LEU A 81 -16.09 -0.02 2.39
N LEU A 82 -16.81 -0.94 1.74
CA LEU A 82 -16.73 -2.37 2.00
C LEU A 82 -15.33 -2.92 1.75
N ILE A 83 -14.69 -2.51 0.65
CA ILE A 83 -13.30 -2.89 0.32
C ILE A 83 -12.35 -2.34 1.38
N ALA A 84 -12.50 -1.08 1.80
CA ALA A 84 -11.65 -0.49 2.82
C ALA A 84 -11.78 -1.25 4.16
N VAL A 85 -13.01 -1.54 4.60
CA VAL A 85 -13.26 -2.28 5.84
C VAL A 85 -12.74 -3.71 5.76
N SER A 86 -12.92 -4.40 4.63
CA SER A 86 -12.43 -5.77 4.46
C SER A 86 -10.90 -5.84 4.49
N MET A 87 -10.22 -4.88 3.87
CA MET A 87 -8.76 -4.78 3.91
C MET A 87 -8.26 -4.52 5.33
N LEU A 88 -8.90 -3.63 6.09
CA LEU A 88 -8.57 -3.46 7.51
C LEU A 88 -8.79 -4.77 8.28
N ALA A 89 -9.94 -5.42 8.14
CA ALA A 89 -10.23 -6.67 8.83
C ALA A 89 -9.19 -7.76 8.52
N LEU A 90 -8.78 -7.90 7.25
CA LEU A 90 -7.72 -8.82 6.82
C LEU A 90 -6.39 -8.51 7.51
N THR A 91 -5.98 -7.24 7.58
CA THR A 91 -4.72 -6.88 8.26
C THR A 91 -4.73 -7.26 9.75
N TYR A 92 -5.84 -7.03 10.45
CA TYR A 92 -6.00 -7.43 11.86
C TYR A 92 -6.00 -8.94 12.02
N LEU A 93 -6.70 -9.67 11.14
CA LEU A 93 -6.73 -11.13 11.14
C LEU A 93 -5.33 -11.70 10.93
N PHE A 94 -4.59 -11.22 9.94
CA PHE A 94 -3.22 -11.64 9.67
C PHE A 94 -2.30 -11.39 10.86
N LYS A 95 -2.38 -10.19 11.46
CA LYS A 95 -1.60 -9.86 12.66
C LYS A 95 -1.93 -10.80 13.82
N PHE A 96 -3.21 -11.09 14.05
CA PHE A 96 -3.65 -12.01 15.10
C PHE A 96 -3.15 -13.44 14.87
N LEU A 97 -3.30 -13.97 13.65
CA LEU A 97 -2.85 -15.31 13.28
C LEU A 97 -1.33 -15.44 13.37
N PHE A 98 -0.60 -14.42 12.93
CA PHE A 98 0.86 -14.41 12.98
C PHE A 98 1.37 -14.41 14.43
N LEU A 99 0.82 -13.54 15.29
CA LEU A 99 1.15 -13.52 16.71
C LEU A 99 0.81 -14.87 17.36
N ARG A 100 -0.37 -15.43 17.09
CA ARG A 100 -0.79 -16.74 17.62
C ARG A 100 0.15 -17.87 17.17
N SER A 101 0.57 -17.87 15.91
CA SER A 101 1.52 -18.85 15.36
C SER A 101 2.89 -18.76 16.04
N GLN A 102 3.39 -17.54 16.29
CA GLN A 102 4.63 -17.33 17.03
C GLN A 102 4.53 -17.87 18.46
N PHE A 103 3.43 -17.58 19.17
CA PHE A 103 3.22 -18.10 20.53
C PHE A 103 3.14 -19.63 20.57
N ILE A 104 2.43 -20.26 19.62
CA ILE A 104 2.32 -21.72 19.56
C ILE A 104 3.68 -22.35 19.25
N THR A 105 4.42 -21.79 18.29
CA THR A 105 5.74 -22.27 17.90
C THR A 105 6.74 -22.15 19.04
N GLN A 106 6.77 -21.00 19.73
CA GLN A 106 7.65 -20.78 20.88
C GLN A 106 7.32 -21.74 22.03
N ARG A 107 6.03 -21.88 22.38
CA ARG A 107 5.59 -22.80 23.42
C ARG A 107 5.95 -24.26 23.10
N SER A 108 5.79 -24.68 21.85
CA SER A 108 6.20 -26.01 21.39
C SER A 108 7.71 -26.25 21.53
N ARG A 109 8.54 -25.26 21.18
CA ARG A 109 10.00 -25.33 21.35
C ARG A 109 10.39 -25.46 22.82
N ASP A 110 9.77 -24.70 23.71
CA ASP A 110 10.04 -24.77 25.15
C ASP A 110 9.66 -26.12 25.74
N TYR A 111 8.52 -26.70 25.34
CA TYR A 111 8.13 -28.05 25.77
C TYR A 111 9.13 -29.10 25.29
N ARG A 112 9.54 -29.05 24.01
CA ARG A 112 10.55 -29.98 23.46
C ARG A 112 11.88 -29.86 24.20
N PHE A 113 12.31 -28.65 24.50
CA PHE A 113 13.55 -28.41 25.23
C PHE A 113 13.49 -28.98 26.65
N ARG A 114 12.43 -28.71 27.41
CA ARG A 114 12.24 -29.26 28.75
C ARG A 114 12.14 -30.79 28.76
N PHE A 115 11.45 -31.37 27.78
CA PHE A 115 11.33 -32.81 27.62
C PHE A 115 12.70 -33.46 27.37
N ASN A 116 13.51 -32.88 26.47
CA ASN A 116 14.85 -33.38 26.18
C ASN A 116 15.79 -33.25 27.40
N LEU A 117 15.70 -32.17 28.16
CA LEU A 117 16.46 -32.01 29.41
C LEU A 117 16.09 -33.10 30.44
N GLY A 118 14.80 -33.36 30.61
CA GLY A 118 14.30 -34.42 31.48
C GLY A 118 14.81 -35.79 31.04
N LYS A 119 14.77 -36.08 29.75
CA LYS A 119 15.31 -37.32 29.17
C LYS A 119 16.80 -37.48 29.43
N HIS A 120 17.61 -36.45 29.19
CA HIS A 120 19.05 -36.50 29.48
C HIS A 120 19.35 -36.73 30.94
N LYS A 121 18.59 -36.09 31.85
CA LYS A 121 18.75 -36.28 33.29
C LYS A 121 18.40 -37.70 33.72
N LEU A 122 17.34 -38.28 33.15
CA LEU A 122 16.96 -39.68 33.39
C LEU A 122 18.03 -40.66 32.89
N ILE A 123 18.55 -40.46 31.68
CA ILE A 123 19.63 -41.29 31.11
C ILE A 123 20.89 -41.18 31.97
N SER A 124 21.26 -39.96 32.38
CA SER A 124 22.42 -39.75 33.26
C SER A 124 22.24 -40.45 34.61
N TRP A 125 21.04 -40.37 35.21
CA TRP A 125 20.74 -41.05 36.46
C TRP A 125 20.79 -42.58 36.31
N LEU A 126 20.23 -43.13 35.23
CA LEU A 126 20.30 -44.55 34.91
C LEU A 126 21.75 -45.03 34.69
N SER A 127 22.58 -44.24 33.99
CA SER A 127 23.99 -44.59 33.77
C SER A 127 24.80 -44.64 35.06
N LEU A 128 24.49 -43.78 36.04
CA LEU A 128 25.13 -43.83 37.37
C LEU A 128 24.70 -45.06 38.17
N PHE A 129 23.47 -45.52 37.97
CA PHE A 129 22.95 -46.71 38.64
C PHE A 129 23.60 -47.99 38.09
N GLU A 130 23.75 -48.09 36.76
CA GLU A 130 24.42 -49.22 36.10
C GLU A 130 25.90 -49.35 36.48
N LEU A 131 26.58 -48.23 36.74
CA LEU A 131 28.00 -48.19 37.09
C LEU A 131 28.24 -48.25 38.61
N SER A 132 27.19 -48.38 39.43
CA SER A 132 27.35 -48.50 40.87
C SER A 132 27.86 -49.91 41.23
N PRO A 133 28.89 -50.03 42.08
CA PRO A 133 29.46 -51.32 42.42
C PRO A 133 28.41 -52.16 43.16
N SER A 134 28.04 -53.31 42.57
CA SER A 134 27.25 -54.32 43.24
C SER A 134 28.11 -54.96 44.32
N ILE A 135 27.73 -54.76 45.59
CA ILE A 135 28.23 -55.51 46.75
C ILE A 135 27.82 -56.98 46.61
#